data_AF-A0A946PZY8-F1
#
_entry.id   AF-A0A946PZY8-F1
#
_cell.length_a   1.000
_cell.length_b   1.000
_cell.length_c   1.000
_cell.angle_alpha   90.00
_cell.angle_beta   90.00
_cell.angle_gamma   90.00
#
_symmetry.space_group_name_H-M   'P 1'
#
loop_
_entity.id
_entity.type
_entity.pdbx_description
1 polymer ?
#
loop_
_entity_poly.entity_id
_entity_poly.type
_entity_poly.pdbx_seq_one_letter_code
_entity_poly.pdbx_strand_id
1 'polypeptide(L)'
;MSCIKRLNAKSLNRHPSADVVKRILATALDAANPADAVRRELTRTQNLLQVNGQDYPLSDFSAVYLVLVGKAAMSMAEATTDILGNDLTEGIVVSKKDPEKRQNPLAAHPSVLYLEASHPIPDNQSLFAGRKIFELLTKTTADDLLIFLISGGGSALMTVPVDGVSLDDLAKPTFLLFGCGARVNEINILRRALDRIKGGGLADAAALT
;
A
#
# COMPACT_ATOMS: atom_id res chain seq x y z
N MET A 1 -4.73 -16.30 -15.49
CA MET A 1 -4.47 -15.99 -16.92
C MET A 1 -2.97 -15.71 -17.07
N SER A 2 -2.22 -16.50 -17.83
CA SER A 2 -0.75 -16.32 -17.96
C SER A 2 -0.39 -14.90 -18.39
N CYS A 3 0.56 -14.28 -17.67
CA CYS A 3 1.10 -12.93 -17.92
C CYS A 3 1.57 -12.73 -19.38
N ILE A 4 1.95 -13.81 -20.07
CA ILE A 4 2.37 -13.85 -21.47
C ILE A 4 1.34 -13.21 -22.41
N LYS A 5 0.03 -13.38 -22.16
CA LYS A 5 -1.01 -12.81 -23.05
C LYS A 5 -1.03 -11.27 -23.04
N ARG A 6 -0.48 -10.63 -22.00
CA ARG A 6 -0.42 -9.16 -21.88
C ARG A 6 0.80 -8.56 -22.57
N LEU A 7 1.82 -9.36 -22.89
CA LEU A 7 3.05 -8.93 -23.55
C LEU A 7 2.91 -8.95 -25.08
N ASN A 8 2.00 -8.11 -25.60
CA ASN A 8 1.62 -8.09 -27.02
C ASN A 8 2.05 -6.80 -27.73
N ALA A 9 3.33 -6.43 -27.62
CA ALA A 9 3.89 -5.28 -28.34
C ALA A 9 4.23 -5.67 -29.79
N LYS A 10 3.87 -4.81 -30.76
CA LYS A 10 4.15 -5.03 -32.19
C LYS A 10 5.65 -5.21 -32.49
N SER A 11 6.51 -4.48 -31.79
CA SER A 11 7.97 -4.60 -31.89
C SER A 11 8.46 -5.94 -31.39
N LEU A 12 7.94 -6.40 -30.25
CA LEU A 12 8.30 -7.68 -29.63
C LEU A 12 7.89 -8.87 -30.50
N ASN A 13 6.70 -8.83 -31.10
CA ASN A 13 6.19 -9.91 -31.95
C ASN A 13 6.96 -10.12 -33.25
N ARG A 14 7.69 -9.09 -33.72
CA ARG A 14 8.50 -9.17 -34.95
C ARG A 14 9.94 -9.60 -34.69
N HIS A 15 10.34 -9.71 -33.42
CA HIS A 15 11.70 -10.08 -33.06
C HIS A 15 11.94 -11.59 -33.24
N PRO A 16 13.07 -12.04 -33.80
CA PRO A 16 13.35 -13.47 -34.00
C PRO A 16 13.28 -14.30 -32.71
N SER A 17 13.58 -13.68 -31.56
CA SER A 17 13.54 -14.32 -30.23
C SER A 17 12.28 -13.95 -29.43
N ALA A 18 11.19 -13.54 -30.08
CA ALA A 18 9.98 -13.03 -29.42
C ALA A 18 9.50 -13.93 -28.27
N ASP A 19 9.44 -15.24 -28.49
CA ASP A 19 8.93 -16.19 -27.49
C ASP A 19 9.85 -16.30 -26.27
N VAL A 20 11.17 -16.30 -26.48
CA VAL A 20 12.16 -16.31 -25.40
C VAL A 20 12.03 -15.03 -24.57
N VAL A 21 11.97 -13.87 -25.23
CA VAL A 21 11.84 -12.57 -24.54
C VAL A 21 10.51 -12.49 -23.78
N LYS A 22 9.40 -12.93 -24.37
CA LYS A 22 8.10 -12.99 -23.69
C LYS A 22 8.13 -13.87 -22.46
N ARG A 23 8.79 -15.04 -22.52
CA ARG A 23 8.96 -15.92 -21.36
C ARG A 23 9.77 -15.26 -20.25
N ILE A 24 10.92 -14.66 -20.58
CA ILE A 24 11.75 -13.94 -19.60
C ILE A 24 10.95 -12.83 -18.93
N LEU A 25 10.27 -11.98 -19.72
CA LEU A 25 9.47 -10.88 -19.20
C LEU A 25 8.29 -11.36 -18.35
N ALA A 26 7.60 -12.42 -18.79
CA ALA A 26 6.49 -12.99 -18.02
C ALA A 26 6.98 -13.55 -16.68
N THR A 27 8.07 -14.33 -16.68
CA THR A 27 8.67 -14.85 -15.45
C THR A 27 9.13 -13.71 -14.53
N ALA A 28 9.71 -12.64 -15.06
CA ALA A 28 10.11 -11.48 -14.26
C ALA A 28 8.89 -10.74 -13.66
N LEU A 29 7.80 -10.61 -14.41
CA LEU A 29 6.56 -10.00 -13.92
C LEU A 29 5.85 -10.88 -12.88
N ASP A 30 5.81 -12.19 -13.10
CA ASP A 30 5.24 -13.16 -12.15
C ASP A 30 6.05 -13.17 -10.85
N ALA A 31 7.38 -13.14 -10.93
CA ALA A 31 8.25 -13.03 -9.75
C ALA A 31 8.06 -11.72 -8.95
N ALA A 32 7.61 -10.65 -9.62
CA ALA A 32 7.32 -9.35 -9.02
C ALA A 32 5.82 -9.16 -8.70
N ASN A 33 5.01 -10.21 -8.78
CA ASN A 33 3.59 -10.14 -8.46
C ASN A 33 3.39 -9.79 -6.97
N PRO A 34 2.66 -8.72 -6.62
CA PRO A 34 2.50 -8.31 -5.22
C PRO A 34 1.78 -9.32 -4.34
N ALA A 35 0.76 -10.01 -4.87
CA ALA A 35 0.01 -11.00 -4.12
C ALA A 35 0.87 -12.25 -3.83
N ASP A 36 1.68 -12.67 -4.82
CA ASP A 36 2.59 -13.81 -4.67
C ASP A 36 3.78 -13.45 -3.76
N ALA A 37 4.25 -12.21 -3.80
CA ALA A 37 5.24 -11.70 -2.86
C ALA A 37 4.73 -11.74 -1.43
N VAL A 38 3.49 -11.30 -1.17
CA VAL A 38 2.87 -11.47 0.16
C VAL A 38 2.80 -12.93 0.56
N ARG A 39 2.27 -13.82 -0.29
CA ARG A 39 2.13 -15.26 0.05
C ARG A 39 3.45 -15.98 0.29
N ARG A 40 4.56 -15.46 -0.24
CA ARG A 40 5.90 -16.01 -0.02
C ARG A 40 6.47 -15.58 1.34
N GLU A 41 6.27 -14.31 1.70
CA GLU A 41 6.90 -13.73 2.91
C GLU A 41 5.98 -13.79 4.14
N LEU A 42 4.66 -13.88 3.94
CA LEU A 42 3.64 -13.94 4.96
C LEU A 42 2.86 -15.24 4.81
N THR A 43 3.01 -16.15 5.77
CA THR A 43 2.27 -17.42 5.79
C THR A 43 1.62 -17.61 7.15
N ARG A 44 0.62 -18.48 7.21
CA ARG A 44 -0.06 -18.79 8.46
C ARG A 44 -0.31 -20.28 8.57
N THR A 45 0.04 -20.83 9.74
CA THR A 45 -0.32 -22.20 10.13
C THR A 45 -1.09 -22.14 11.44
N GLN A 46 -2.41 -22.37 11.37
CA GLN A 46 -3.31 -22.26 12.53
C GLN A 46 -3.18 -20.90 13.22
N ASN A 47 -2.63 -20.84 14.43
CA ASN A 47 -2.43 -19.61 15.19
C ASN A 47 -1.11 -18.90 14.88
N LEU A 48 -0.17 -19.56 14.21
CA LEU A 48 1.16 -19.02 13.97
C LEU A 48 1.20 -18.26 12.65
N LEU A 49 1.39 -16.95 12.71
CA LEU A 49 1.71 -16.13 11.55
C LEU A 49 3.23 -16.07 11.41
N GLN A 50 3.76 -16.38 10.23
CA GLN A 50 5.19 -16.27 9.93
C GLN A 50 5.42 -15.12 8.97
N VAL A 51 6.35 -14.22 9.31
CA VAL A 51 6.76 -13.10 8.46
C VAL A 51 8.27 -13.17 8.26
N ASN A 52 8.73 -13.43 7.03
CA ASN A 52 10.16 -13.54 6.70
C ASN A 52 10.93 -14.48 7.65
N GLY A 53 10.31 -15.63 7.98
CA GLY A 53 10.87 -16.64 8.89
C GLY A 53 10.83 -16.28 10.38
N GLN A 54 10.21 -15.17 10.76
CA GLN A 54 9.92 -14.81 12.16
C GLN A 54 8.50 -15.23 12.53
N ASP A 55 8.36 -15.75 13.75
CA ASP A 55 7.14 -16.35 14.26
C ASP A 55 6.35 -15.36 15.13
N TYR A 56 5.06 -15.20 14.83
CA TYR A 56 4.12 -14.35 15.54
C TYR A 56 2.86 -15.17 15.89
N PRO A 57 2.78 -15.78 17.08
CA PRO A 57 1.57 -16.44 17.53
C PRO A 57 0.46 -15.40 17.69
N LEU A 58 -0.62 -15.51 16.93
CA LEU A 58 -1.70 -14.50 16.93
C LEU A 58 -2.41 -14.42 18.27
N SER A 59 -2.43 -15.52 19.04
CA SER A 59 -2.92 -15.59 20.41
C SER A 59 -2.20 -14.67 21.40
N ASP A 60 -0.98 -14.24 21.07
CA ASP A 60 -0.18 -13.37 21.93
C ASP A 60 -0.61 -11.91 21.82
N PHE A 61 -1.49 -11.59 20.85
CA PHE A 61 -1.96 -10.25 20.58
C PHE A 61 -3.45 -10.09 20.89
N SER A 62 -3.81 -8.92 21.42
CA SER A 62 -5.20 -8.55 21.72
C SER A 62 -6.00 -8.21 20.47
N ALA A 63 -5.35 -7.60 19.48
CA ALA A 63 -5.91 -7.29 18.18
C ALA A 63 -4.87 -7.41 17.06
N VAL A 64 -5.35 -7.69 15.84
CA VAL A 64 -4.55 -7.69 14.63
C VAL A 64 -5.07 -6.61 13.70
N TYR A 65 -4.23 -5.61 13.44
CA TYR A 65 -4.52 -4.47 12.57
C TYR A 65 -3.79 -4.58 11.25
N LEU A 66 -4.42 -4.09 10.19
CA LEU A 66 -3.88 -4.13 8.85
C LEU A 66 -3.91 -2.75 8.19
N VAL A 67 -2.77 -2.28 7.70
CA VAL A 67 -2.71 -1.07 6.87
C VAL A 67 -2.00 -1.38 5.56
N LEU A 68 -2.68 -1.17 4.44
CA LEU A 68 -2.08 -1.29 3.11
C LEU A 68 -2.21 0.01 2.35
N VAL A 69 -1.09 0.50 1.82
CA VAL A 69 -1.10 1.73 1.03
C VAL A 69 -0.23 1.59 -0.22
N GLY A 70 -0.77 1.97 -1.38
CA GLY A 70 -0.02 2.04 -2.62
C GLY A 70 -0.78 1.51 -3.84
N LYS A 71 -0.15 1.59 -5.01
CA LYS A 71 -0.73 1.12 -6.28
C LYS A 71 -1.00 -0.38 -6.30
N ALA A 72 -0.23 -1.16 -5.54
CA ALA A 72 -0.41 -2.60 -5.41
C ALA A 72 -1.19 -3.00 -4.15
N ALA A 73 -1.73 -2.03 -3.38
CA ALA A 73 -2.42 -2.30 -2.13
C ALA A 73 -3.54 -3.32 -2.29
N MET A 74 -4.32 -3.23 -3.37
CA MET A 74 -5.38 -4.21 -3.63
C MET A 74 -4.88 -5.64 -3.86
N SER A 75 -3.84 -5.81 -4.67
CA SER A 75 -3.27 -7.13 -4.94
C SER A 75 -2.65 -7.74 -3.69
N MET A 76 -2.05 -6.92 -2.83
CA MET A 76 -1.54 -7.35 -1.52
C MET A 76 -2.68 -7.63 -0.53
N ALA A 77 -3.77 -6.87 -0.58
CA ALA A 77 -4.93 -7.03 0.30
C ALA A 77 -5.57 -8.39 0.11
N GLU A 78 -5.86 -8.78 -1.15
CA GLU A 78 -6.43 -10.08 -1.50
C GLU A 78 -5.62 -11.24 -0.88
N ALA A 79 -4.29 -11.16 -0.92
CA ALA A 79 -3.46 -12.17 -0.28
C ALA A 79 -3.53 -12.12 1.25
N THR A 80 -3.45 -10.93 1.83
CA THR A 80 -3.29 -10.76 3.26
C THR A 80 -4.59 -11.04 4.02
N THR A 81 -5.74 -10.63 3.48
CA THR A 81 -7.04 -10.87 4.11
C THR A 81 -7.40 -12.36 4.11
N ASP A 82 -7.03 -13.10 3.06
CA ASP A 82 -7.17 -14.56 3.02
C ASP A 82 -6.30 -15.24 4.09
N ILE A 83 -5.05 -14.77 4.28
CA ILE A 83 -4.12 -15.31 5.27
C ILE A 83 -4.60 -15.04 6.70
N LEU A 84 -5.02 -13.80 6.99
CA LEU A 84 -5.43 -13.41 8.35
C LEU A 84 -6.83 -13.89 8.70
N GLY A 85 -7.73 -14.06 7.72
CA GLY A 85 -9.08 -14.57 7.94
C GLY A 85 -9.83 -13.79 9.02
N ASN A 86 -10.41 -14.51 9.98
CA ASN A 86 -11.24 -13.94 11.04
C ASN A 86 -10.44 -13.28 12.18
N ASP A 87 -9.13 -13.48 12.24
CA ASP A 87 -8.28 -12.87 13.27
C ASP A 87 -7.96 -11.40 12.96
N LEU A 88 -8.22 -10.97 11.72
CA LEU A 88 -8.12 -9.55 11.35
C LEU A 88 -9.21 -8.73 12.06
N THR A 89 -8.79 -7.94 13.05
CA THR A 89 -9.67 -7.08 13.84
C THR A 89 -10.17 -5.89 13.03
N GLU A 90 -9.27 -5.16 12.39
CA GLU A 90 -9.61 -4.00 11.55
C GLU A 90 -8.51 -3.74 10.52
N GLY A 91 -8.91 -3.39 9.30
CA GLY A 91 -8.00 -3.09 8.21
C GLY A 91 -8.34 -1.79 7.48
N ILE A 92 -7.32 -1.11 6.97
CA ILE A 92 -7.46 0.03 6.05
C ILE A 92 -6.62 -0.25 4.81
N VAL A 93 -7.27 -0.25 3.64
CA VAL A 93 -6.61 -0.43 2.35
C VAL A 93 -6.81 0.83 1.52
N VAL A 94 -5.71 1.46 1.12
CA VAL A 94 -5.71 2.69 0.32
C VAL A 94 -5.00 2.44 -1.01
N SER A 95 -5.74 2.49 -2.11
CA SER A 95 -5.18 2.39 -3.45
C SER A 95 -5.44 3.63 -4.29
N LYS A 96 -4.75 3.71 -5.44
CA LYS A 96 -5.06 4.71 -6.45
C LYS A 96 -6.48 4.47 -6.98
N LYS A 97 -7.24 5.56 -7.13
CA LYS A 97 -8.53 5.56 -7.81
C LYS A 97 -8.47 4.84 -9.16
N ASP A 98 -9.34 3.86 -9.35
CA ASP A 98 -9.47 3.09 -10.59
C ASP A 98 -10.88 3.29 -11.18
N PRO A 99 -11.02 4.07 -12.28
CA PRO A 99 -12.33 4.39 -12.85
C PRO A 99 -13.05 3.16 -13.43
N GLU A 100 -12.35 2.06 -13.68
CA GLU A 100 -12.95 0.82 -14.20
C GLU A 100 -13.54 -0.05 -13.07
N LYS A 101 -13.12 0.17 -11.82
CA LYS A 101 -13.65 -0.54 -10.65
C LYS A 101 -14.84 0.19 -10.06
N ARG A 102 -16.01 -0.44 -10.14
CA ARG A 102 -17.28 0.12 -9.63
C ARG A 102 -17.74 -0.47 -8.29
N GLN A 103 -17.08 -1.52 -7.81
CA GLN A 103 -17.47 -2.24 -6.60
C GLN A 103 -16.30 -2.33 -5.63
N ASN A 104 -16.59 -2.37 -4.34
CA ASN A 104 -15.57 -2.61 -3.31
C ASN A 104 -15.05 -4.04 -3.46
N PRO A 105 -13.78 -4.23 -3.88
CA PRO A 105 -13.20 -5.56 -4.08
C PRO A 105 -13.02 -6.35 -2.77
N LEU A 106 -13.10 -5.68 -1.61
CA LEU A 106 -12.97 -6.30 -0.28
C LEU A 106 -14.32 -6.40 0.44
N ALA A 107 -15.44 -6.37 -0.29
CA ALA A 107 -16.78 -6.48 0.31
C ALA A 107 -16.99 -7.76 1.14
N ALA A 108 -16.24 -8.83 0.86
CA ALA A 108 -16.25 -10.07 1.63
C ALA A 108 -15.50 -9.96 2.98
N HIS A 109 -14.76 -8.87 3.22
CA HIS A 109 -13.99 -8.62 4.44
C HIS A 109 -14.54 -7.37 5.14
N PRO A 110 -15.61 -7.48 5.95
CA PRO A 110 -16.29 -6.33 6.54
C PRO A 110 -15.41 -5.55 7.52
N SER A 111 -14.38 -6.18 8.09
CA SER A 111 -13.39 -5.53 8.96
C SER A 111 -12.45 -4.59 8.19
N VAL A 112 -12.51 -4.54 6.86
CA VAL A 112 -11.59 -3.75 6.02
C VAL A 112 -12.28 -2.56 5.38
N LEU A 113 -11.81 -1.36 5.75
CA LEU A 113 -12.15 -0.12 5.08
C LEU A 113 -11.29 0.05 3.82
N TYR A 114 -11.93 -0.05 2.65
CA TYR A 114 -11.30 0.25 1.37
C TYR A 114 -11.50 1.72 0.98
N LEU A 115 -10.40 2.41 0.69
CA LEU A 115 -10.35 3.81 0.28
C LEU A 115 -9.58 3.97 -1.02
N GLU A 116 -10.01 4.95 -1.81
CA GLU A 116 -9.34 5.33 -3.04
C GLU A 116 -8.92 6.79 -3.00
N ALA A 117 -7.68 7.06 -3.37
CA ALA A 117 -7.11 8.40 -3.36
C ALA A 117 -6.40 8.75 -4.67
N SER A 118 -6.11 10.05 -4.85
CA SER A 118 -5.40 10.54 -6.03
C SER A 118 -3.90 10.26 -5.98
N HIS A 119 -3.32 10.04 -7.16
CA HIS A 119 -1.89 9.93 -7.40
C HIS A 119 -1.58 10.44 -8.81
N PRO A 120 -0.55 11.28 -9.02
CA PRO A 120 0.60 11.52 -8.12
C PRO A 120 0.45 12.68 -7.14
N ILE A 121 -0.59 13.49 -7.25
CA ILE A 121 -0.85 14.65 -6.37
C ILE A 121 -1.93 14.25 -5.36
N PRO A 122 -1.73 14.50 -4.05
CA PRO A 122 -2.75 14.17 -3.04
C PRO A 122 -4.01 15.00 -3.21
N ASP A 123 -5.15 14.42 -2.84
CA ASP A 123 -6.46 15.08 -2.83
C ASP A 123 -7.15 14.96 -1.47
N ASN A 124 -8.42 15.36 -1.39
CA ASN A 124 -9.19 15.26 -0.15
C ASN A 124 -9.37 13.80 0.32
N GLN A 125 -9.38 12.84 -0.61
CA GLN A 125 -9.42 11.42 -0.25
C GLN A 125 -8.08 10.97 0.33
N SER A 126 -6.96 11.50 -0.15
CA SER A 126 -5.65 11.29 0.48
C SER A 126 -5.60 11.81 1.91
N LEU A 127 -6.21 12.97 2.16
CA LEU A 127 -6.32 13.55 3.51
C LEU A 127 -7.20 12.69 4.41
N PHE A 128 -8.36 12.25 3.91
CA PHE A 128 -9.27 11.37 4.64
C PHE A 128 -8.61 10.04 4.99
N ALA A 129 -7.94 9.40 4.02
CA ALA A 129 -7.20 8.16 4.21
C ALA A 129 -6.05 8.32 5.21
N GLY A 130 -5.27 9.40 5.11
CA GLY A 130 -4.20 9.70 6.05
C GLY A 130 -4.71 9.86 7.48
N ARG A 131 -5.83 10.56 7.68
CA ARG A 131 -6.46 10.71 9.00
C ARG A 131 -6.96 9.40 9.56
N LYS A 132 -7.63 8.56 8.76
CA LYS A 132 -8.11 7.25 9.21
C LYS A 132 -6.97 6.32 9.62
N ILE A 133 -5.89 6.30 8.85
CA ILE A 133 -4.68 5.56 9.21
C ILE A 133 -4.09 6.14 10.49
N PHE A 134 -3.92 7.46 10.60
CA PHE A 134 -3.37 8.07 11.81
C PHE A 134 -4.19 7.74 13.05
N GLU A 135 -5.53 7.84 12.97
CA GLU A 135 -6.46 7.43 14.03
C GLU A 135 -6.27 5.96 14.43
N LEU A 136 -6.18 5.05 13.46
CA LEU A 136 -5.93 3.62 13.71
C LEU A 136 -4.58 3.39 14.41
N LEU A 137 -3.52 4.08 14.00
CA LEU A 137 -2.20 3.93 14.60
C LEU A 137 -2.15 4.48 16.03
N THR A 138 -2.82 5.60 16.30
CA THR A 138 -2.82 6.20 17.64
C THR A 138 -3.63 5.43 18.68
N LYS A 139 -4.41 4.43 18.27
CA LYS A 139 -5.17 3.56 19.19
C LYS A 139 -4.52 2.19 19.41
N THR A 140 -3.48 1.83 18.65
CA THR A 140 -2.78 0.56 18.86
C THR A 140 -1.96 0.63 20.13
N THR A 141 -1.79 -0.51 20.80
CA THR A 141 -1.02 -0.68 22.03
C THR A 141 0.11 -1.68 21.83
N ALA A 142 0.99 -1.80 22.82
CA ALA A 142 2.07 -2.80 22.83
C ALA A 142 1.57 -4.26 22.78
N ASP A 143 0.29 -4.51 23.10
CA ASP A 143 -0.32 -5.83 23.08
C ASP A 143 -0.96 -6.17 21.71
N ASP A 144 -0.85 -5.29 20.71
CA ASP A 144 -1.46 -5.47 19.39
C ASP A 144 -0.42 -5.80 18.30
N LEU A 145 -0.87 -6.48 17.25
CA LEU A 145 -0.07 -6.71 16.05
C LEU A 145 -0.52 -5.79 14.91
N LEU A 146 0.35 -4.87 14.48
CA LEU A 146 0.12 -4.04 13.30
C LEU A 146 0.91 -4.57 12.09
N ILE A 147 0.19 -4.95 11.04
CA ILE A 147 0.77 -5.35 9.76
C ILE A 147 0.65 -4.19 8.78
N PHE A 148 1.78 -3.62 8.36
CA PHE A 148 1.83 -2.47 7.46
C PHE A 148 2.49 -2.84 6.12
N LEU A 149 1.72 -2.89 5.03
CA LEU A 149 2.25 -3.20 3.70
C LEU A 149 2.24 -1.96 2.79
N ILE A 150 3.38 -1.68 2.16
CA ILE A 150 3.60 -0.47 1.37
C ILE A 150 3.99 -0.85 -0.04
N SER A 151 3.40 -0.15 -1.01
CA SER A 151 3.88 -0.15 -2.39
C SER A 151 3.99 1.27 -2.95
N GLY A 152 4.49 1.40 -4.17
CA GLY A 152 4.71 2.70 -4.80
C GLY A 152 3.44 3.57 -4.83
N GLY A 153 3.62 4.87 -4.55
CA GLY A 153 2.55 5.88 -4.58
C GLY A 153 1.99 6.27 -3.21
N GLY A 154 2.39 5.61 -2.13
CA GLY A 154 1.82 5.87 -0.80
C GLY A 154 1.91 7.33 -0.34
N SER A 155 2.98 8.05 -0.69
CA SER A 155 3.13 9.46 -0.29
C SER A 155 2.00 10.36 -0.79
N ALA A 156 1.39 10.04 -1.95
CA ALA A 156 0.26 10.80 -2.51
C ALA A 156 -1.09 10.25 -2.05
N LEU A 157 -1.17 8.95 -1.79
CA LEU A 157 -2.41 8.28 -1.40
C LEU A 157 -2.81 8.53 0.06
N MET A 158 -1.86 8.92 0.91
CA MET A 158 -2.13 9.32 2.29
C MET A 158 -1.33 10.56 2.68
N THR A 159 -2.00 11.49 3.36
CA THR A 159 -1.37 12.70 3.87
C THR A 159 -2.06 13.18 5.13
N VAL A 160 -1.27 13.68 6.07
CA VAL A 160 -1.75 14.36 7.27
C VAL A 160 -0.89 15.62 7.40
N PRO A 161 -1.32 16.76 6.85
CA PRO A 161 -0.58 18.01 6.99
C PRO A 161 -0.29 18.33 8.47
N VAL A 162 0.84 18.98 8.73
CA VAL A 162 1.10 19.59 10.04
C VAL A 162 0.15 20.76 10.30
N ASP A 163 0.01 21.16 11.56
CA ASP A 163 -0.87 22.26 11.94
C ASP A 163 -0.49 23.55 11.19
N GLY A 164 -1.49 24.27 10.69
CA GLY A 164 -1.30 25.48 9.88
C GLY A 164 -0.96 25.23 8.41
N VAL A 165 -0.81 23.98 7.96
CA VAL A 165 -0.59 23.62 6.56
C VAL A 165 -1.86 23.03 5.96
N SER A 166 -2.35 23.61 4.86
CA SER A 166 -3.50 23.09 4.12
C SER A 166 -3.09 21.97 3.15
N LEU A 167 -4.09 21.23 2.63
CA LEU A 167 -3.84 20.28 1.55
C LEU A 167 -3.27 20.98 0.30
N ASP A 168 -3.71 22.20 0.01
CA ASP A 168 -3.24 22.99 -1.12
C ASP A 168 -1.76 23.38 -0.99
N ASP A 169 -1.30 23.64 0.24
CA ASP A 169 0.10 23.94 0.55
C ASP A 169 1.01 22.72 0.33
N LEU A 170 0.45 21.51 0.28
CA LEU A 170 1.14 20.30 -0.15
C LEU A 170 1.00 20.06 -1.66
N ALA A 171 -0.21 20.16 -2.18
CA ALA A 171 -0.54 19.77 -3.54
C ALA A 171 0.08 20.70 -4.59
N LYS A 172 -0.03 22.03 -4.39
CA LYS A 172 0.46 23.02 -5.36
C LYS A 172 2.00 22.96 -5.51
N PRO A 173 2.80 23.00 -4.43
CA PRO A 173 4.25 22.88 -4.59
C PRO A 173 4.66 21.54 -5.19
N THR A 174 4.00 20.44 -4.79
CA THR A 174 4.27 19.12 -5.37
C THR A 174 4.05 19.11 -6.88
N PHE A 175 2.95 19.70 -7.36
CA PHE A 175 2.67 19.82 -8.80
C PHE A 175 3.72 20.65 -9.54
N LEU A 176 4.08 21.82 -8.99
CA LEU A 176 5.09 22.70 -9.59
C LEU A 176 6.47 22.05 -9.66
N LEU A 177 6.87 21.34 -8.61
CA LEU A 177 8.15 20.65 -8.53
C LEU A 177 8.23 19.47 -9.52
N PHE A 178 7.14 18.72 -9.69
CA PHE A 178 7.09 17.74 -10.77
C PHE A 178 7.21 18.40 -12.15
N GLY A 179 6.55 19.54 -12.35
CA GLY A 179 6.58 20.29 -13.62
C GLY A 179 7.97 20.82 -13.99
N CYS A 180 8.79 21.20 -13.02
CA CYS A 180 10.16 21.70 -13.27
C CYS A 180 11.23 20.60 -13.31
N GLY A 181 10.86 19.32 -13.14
CA GLY A 181 11.80 18.21 -13.18
C GLY A 181 12.64 18.06 -11.90
N ALA A 182 12.16 18.57 -10.76
CA ALA A 182 12.81 18.36 -9.48
C ALA A 182 12.97 16.86 -9.18
N ARG A 183 14.07 16.50 -8.54
CA ARG A 183 14.35 15.11 -8.17
C ARG A 183 13.37 14.68 -7.10
N VAL A 184 12.95 13.41 -7.15
CA VAL A 184 12.00 12.85 -6.17
C VAL A 184 12.47 13.04 -4.72
N ASN A 185 13.78 12.99 -4.47
CA ASN A 185 14.35 13.22 -3.15
C ASN A 185 14.17 14.67 -2.68
N GLU A 186 14.28 15.65 -3.57
CA GLU A 186 14.07 17.07 -3.27
C GLU A 186 12.61 17.33 -2.91
N ILE A 187 11.68 16.74 -3.68
CA ILE A 187 10.24 16.79 -3.39
C ILE A 187 9.94 16.15 -2.04
N ASN A 188 10.57 15.02 -1.72
CA ASN A 188 10.33 14.31 -0.47
C ASN A 188 10.86 15.04 0.77
N ILE A 189 11.91 15.87 0.64
CA ILE A 189 12.37 16.73 1.74
C ILE A 189 11.25 17.67 2.19
N LEU A 190 10.64 18.38 1.24
CA LEU A 190 9.52 19.28 1.54
C LEU A 190 8.31 18.54 2.11
N ARG A 191 7.94 17.42 1.48
CA ARG A 191 6.78 16.63 1.94
C ARG A 191 6.95 16.07 3.34
N ARG A 192 8.16 15.70 3.75
CA ARG A 192 8.43 15.24 5.12
C ARG A 192 8.30 16.37 6.14
N ALA A 193 8.72 17.59 5.80
CA ALA A 193 8.63 18.73 6.69
C ALA A 193 7.18 19.22 6.92
N LEU A 194 6.30 18.96 5.94
CA LEU A 194 4.94 19.49 5.93
C LEU A 194 3.86 18.46 6.31
N ASP A 195 4.23 17.24 6.69
CA ASP A 195 3.29 16.14 6.89
C ASP A 195 3.68 15.26 8.09
N ARG A 196 2.72 15.03 8.98
CA ARG A 196 2.84 14.32 10.25
C ARG A 196 3.13 12.83 10.11
N ILE A 197 2.75 12.20 9.01
CA ILE A 197 2.90 10.75 8.82
C ILE A 197 4.08 10.39 7.91
N LYS A 198 4.82 11.37 7.41
CA LYS A 198 6.00 11.14 6.58
C LYS A 198 7.27 11.16 7.42
N GLY A 199 8.34 10.59 6.87
CA GLY A 199 9.67 10.72 7.46
C GLY A 199 9.88 10.04 8.82
N GLY A 200 9.10 9.00 9.13
CA GLY A 200 9.12 8.31 10.43
C GLY A 200 7.78 8.42 11.17
N GLY A 201 6.98 9.44 10.88
CA GLY A 201 5.79 9.77 11.67
C GLY A 201 4.68 8.71 11.74
N LEU A 202 4.61 7.75 10.80
CA LEU A 202 3.73 6.57 10.95
C LEU A 202 4.19 5.66 12.10
N ALA A 203 5.49 5.39 12.16
CA ALA A 203 6.05 4.54 13.22
C ALA A 203 5.93 5.24 14.57
N ASP A 204 6.20 6.55 14.61
CA ASP A 204 6.01 7.36 15.82
C ASP A 204 4.55 7.30 16.27
N ALA A 205 3.58 7.45 15.37
CA ALA A 205 2.15 7.40 15.70
C ALA A 205 1.71 6.07 16.31
N ALA A 206 2.30 4.96 15.87
CA ALA A 206 2.02 3.61 16.39
C ALA A 206 2.73 3.32 17.72
N ALA A 207 3.78 4.07 18.07
CA ALA A 207 4.59 3.88 19.26
C ALA A 207 4.18 4.79 20.45
N LEU A 208 3.09 5.55 20.32
CA LEU A 208 2.62 6.49 21.33
C LEU A 208 1.86 5.83 22.50
N THR A 209 1.66 4.51 22.47
CA THR A 209 0.84 3.75 23.41
C THR A 209 1.51 2.45 23.80
#